data_AF-U3LNR4-F1
#
_entry.id   AF-U3LNR4-F1
#
_cell.length_a   1.000
_cell.length_b   1.000
_cell.length_c   1.000
_cell.angle_alpha   90.00
_cell.angle_beta   90.00
_cell.angle_gamma   90.00
#
_symmetry.space_group_name_H-M   'P 1'
#
loop_
_entity.id
_entity.type
_entity.pdbx_description
1 polymer ?
#
loop_
_entity_poly.entity_id
_entity_poly.type
_entity_poly.pdbx_seq_one_letter_code
_entity_poly.pdbx_strand_id
1 'polypeptide(L)'
;MRSMQSVEAAATRTAVYGDVKYHQHSPAAPPPFRDKRRPMGNTMNDPRVFRGSTYARAVMSTAARNEMQTQHLLSERQKKESEQRHLAAKRAQRQQMLAAARAPSPAAAEGRQHAAVQTEVYLEELGTPIPCVAQETQTDPLLDRPPTPMFVPATTGRDAETQIEEGELFNFDEAVEPIVEVIVGKTLEQAMLEVLQEEELEALRQQQLDFDQRRKEELLEAQRLEEEERRRYEEKERRKHQEVARIQREKETREKLRARQFARAYLMNLENRVFARLHDEGWFGDKVLEEVELDFMPWLMTAVSGELEKQRAARRLADELIRQAVAQQRSL
;
A
#
# COMPACT_ATOMS: atom_id res chain seq x y z
N MET A 1 -35.09 -3.24 75.43
CA MET A 1 -34.01 -4.26 75.55
C MET A 1 -33.58 -4.66 74.14
N ARG A 2 -32.25 -4.63 73.92
CA ARG A 2 -31.42 -5.10 72.78
C ARG A 2 -32.13 -6.00 71.76
N SER A 3 -31.94 -5.92 70.44
CA SER A 3 -30.87 -5.35 69.63
C SER A 3 -31.36 -5.07 68.20
N MET A 4 -31.14 -3.84 67.75
CA MET A 4 -31.21 -3.31 66.39
C MET A 4 -30.15 -3.96 65.48
N GLN A 5 -30.15 -3.92 64.13
CA GLN A 5 -31.00 -3.45 63.02
C GLN A 5 -30.22 -3.73 61.71
N SER A 6 -30.92 -3.70 60.56
CA SER A 6 -30.57 -3.10 59.24
C SER A 6 -30.91 -4.07 58.10
N VAL A 7 -32.02 -3.96 57.36
CA VAL A 7 -32.64 -2.88 56.53
C VAL A 7 -31.97 -2.70 55.17
N GLU A 8 -32.73 -3.13 54.15
CA GLU A 8 -32.60 -2.91 52.71
C GLU A 8 -33.01 -1.49 52.25
N ALA A 9 -32.61 -1.20 51.01
CA ALA A 9 -33.25 -0.34 50.01
C ALA A 9 -32.95 1.18 50.01
N ALA A 10 -31.99 1.51 49.15
CA ALA A 10 -32.12 2.38 47.97
C ALA A 10 -32.89 3.73 48.07
N ALA A 11 -32.14 4.82 47.95
CA ALA A 11 -32.56 6.01 47.18
C ALA A 11 -31.33 6.83 46.73
N THR A 12 -31.40 7.29 45.50
CA THR A 12 -30.33 7.82 44.64
C THR A 12 -30.00 9.31 44.80
N ARG A 13 -28.73 9.60 44.46
CA ARG A 13 -28.13 10.82 43.85
C ARG A 13 -27.92 12.05 44.74
N THR A 14 -26.64 12.31 45.05
CA THR A 14 -26.03 13.63 44.86
C THR A 14 -24.53 13.45 44.60
N ALA A 15 -24.02 14.01 43.50
CA ALA A 15 -22.60 13.98 43.14
C ALA A 15 -21.85 15.03 43.97
N VAL A 16 -20.82 14.59 44.68
CA VAL A 16 -19.93 15.45 45.47
C VAL A 16 -18.67 15.73 44.67
N TYR A 17 -18.44 17.03 44.44
CA TYR A 17 -17.19 17.63 43.99
C TYR A 17 -16.03 17.24 44.93
N GLY A 18 -14.89 16.86 44.35
CA GLY A 18 -13.64 16.59 45.07
C GLY A 18 -12.49 17.43 44.50
N ASP A 19 -11.96 18.28 45.38
CA ASP A 19 -10.90 19.29 45.23
C ASP A 19 -9.62 18.92 44.47
N VAL A 20 -9.07 19.90 43.74
CA VAL A 20 -7.62 20.12 43.70
C VAL A 20 -7.30 21.63 43.76
N LYS A 21 -6.39 21.95 44.69
CA LYS A 21 -6.01 23.26 45.24
C LYS A 21 -5.47 24.28 44.20
N TYR A 22 -5.93 25.53 44.30
CA TYR A 22 -5.37 26.69 43.60
C TYR A 22 -4.05 27.14 44.26
N HIS A 23 -2.98 27.25 43.47
CA HIS A 23 -1.85 28.14 43.78
C HIS A 23 -2.08 29.47 43.05
N GLN A 24 -2.14 30.55 43.82
CA GLN A 24 -2.24 31.92 43.31
C GLN A 24 -0.89 32.35 42.73
N HIS A 25 -0.85 32.65 41.43
CA HIS A 25 0.25 33.38 40.81
C HIS A 25 -0.28 34.71 40.26
N SER A 26 0.34 35.79 40.72
CA SER A 26 0.13 37.18 40.32
C SER A 26 0.26 37.36 38.79
N PRO A 27 -0.55 38.20 38.13
CA PRO A 27 -0.46 38.38 36.68
C PRO A 27 0.77 39.24 36.34
N ALA A 28 1.85 38.60 35.88
CA ALA A 28 2.93 39.28 35.19
C ALA A 28 2.48 39.59 33.74
N ALA A 29 2.84 40.79 33.26
CA ALA A 29 2.50 41.30 31.94
C ALA A 29 2.86 40.32 30.80
N PRO A 30 2.07 40.27 29.71
CA PRO A 30 2.37 39.38 28.59
C PRO A 30 3.69 39.80 27.92
N PRO A 31 4.57 38.84 27.56
CA PRO A 31 5.79 39.17 26.83
C PRO A 31 5.42 39.67 25.42
N PRO A 32 6.20 40.61 24.85
CA PRO A 32 5.91 41.11 23.51
C PRO A 32 6.01 39.98 22.49
N PHE A 33 5.06 39.98 21.56
CA PHE A 33 4.94 39.05 20.44
C PHE A 33 6.21 39.11 19.58
N ARG A 34 7.17 38.22 19.86
CA ARG A 34 8.30 37.97 18.94
C ARG A 34 7.77 37.12 17.81
N ASP A 35 7.54 37.75 16.66
CA ASP A 35 7.31 37.09 15.38
C ASP A 35 8.59 36.34 14.98
N LYS A 36 8.79 35.14 15.56
CA LYS A 36 9.78 34.19 15.05
C LYS A 36 9.11 33.44 13.90
N ARG A 37 9.06 34.06 12.72
CA ARG A 37 9.03 33.29 11.49
C ARG A 37 10.29 32.43 11.48
N ARG A 38 10.17 31.19 11.98
CA ARG A 38 11.18 30.16 11.68
C ARG A 38 11.26 30.12 10.16
N PRO A 39 12.45 30.26 9.55
CA PRO A 39 12.56 30.00 8.12
C PRO A 39 11.96 28.60 7.90
N MET A 40 11.01 28.49 6.97
CA MET A 40 10.39 27.22 6.61
C MET A 40 11.51 26.20 6.40
N GLY A 41 11.70 25.31 7.37
CA GLY A 41 12.68 24.25 7.24
C GLY A 41 12.22 23.38 6.09
N ASN A 42 13.11 23.10 5.15
CA ASN A 42 12.80 22.24 4.01
C ASN A 42 12.14 20.96 4.55
N THR A 43 10.87 20.73 4.20
CA THR A 43 10.08 19.56 4.63
C THR A 43 10.75 18.25 4.19
N MET A 44 11.68 18.34 3.24
CA MET A 44 12.61 17.29 2.82
C MET A 44 13.72 16.96 3.83
N ASN A 45 13.86 17.64 4.97
CA ASN A 45 14.75 17.24 6.06
C ASN A 45 14.07 17.19 7.46
N ASP A 46 12.74 17.32 7.53
CA ASP A 46 12.01 17.28 8.81
C ASP A 46 11.88 15.84 9.34
N PRO A 47 12.36 15.53 10.56
CA PRO A 47 12.26 14.20 11.17
C PRO A 47 10.82 13.75 11.49
N ARG A 48 9.83 14.65 11.44
CA ARG A 48 8.41 14.31 11.64
C ARG A 48 7.73 13.83 10.38
N VAL A 49 8.33 14.08 9.21
CA VAL A 49 7.76 13.73 7.91
C VAL A 49 8.28 12.35 7.51
N PHE A 50 7.43 11.33 7.64
CA PHE A 50 7.74 9.97 7.21
C PHE A 50 7.82 9.91 5.69
N ARG A 51 8.99 9.55 5.14
CA ARG A 51 9.21 9.43 3.70
C ARG A 51 9.34 7.97 3.33
N GLY A 52 8.27 7.41 2.79
CA GLY A 52 8.21 6.03 2.35
C GLY A 52 6.80 5.45 2.46
N SER A 53 6.57 4.32 1.79
CA SER A 53 5.31 3.59 1.87
C SER A 53 5.09 3.07 3.30
N THR A 54 3.98 3.45 3.93
CA THR A 54 3.55 2.97 5.25
C THR A 54 3.14 1.50 5.23
N TYR A 55 2.94 0.91 4.04
CA TYR A 55 2.45 -0.46 3.85
C TYR A 55 3.55 -1.49 3.58
N ALA A 56 4.80 -1.08 3.33
CA ALA A 56 5.87 -1.98 2.87
C ALA A 56 6.92 -2.28 3.96
N ARG A 57 6.53 -2.46 5.22
CA ARG A 57 7.44 -2.98 6.24
C ARG A 57 7.56 -4.50 6.07
N ALA A 58 8.32 -4.91 5.06
CA ALA A 58 8.74 -6.29 4.93
C ALA A 58 9.40 -6.72 6.25
N VAL A 59 8.92 -7.81 6.84
CA VAL A 59 9.57 -8.44 8.00
C VAL A 59 10.87 -9.05 7.49
N MET A 60 11.93 -8.25 7.46
CA MET A 60 13.24 -8.70 7.03
C MET A 60 13.80 -9.69 8.07
N SER A 61 14.42 -10.78 7.62
CA SER A 61 15.07 -11.74 8.50
C SER A 61 16.19 -11.08 9.31
N THR A 62 16.50 -11.63 10.49
CA THR A 62 17.59 -11.14 11.35
C THR A 62 18.94 -11.12 10.62
N ALA A 63 19.17 -12.06 9.69
CA ALA A 63 20.35 -12.10 8.83
C ALA A 63 20.42 -10.89 7.87
N ALA A 64 19.30 -10.55 7.20
CA ALA A 64 19.25 -9.42 6.26
C ALA A 64 19.43 -8.06 6.98
N ARG A 65 19.00 -7.95 8.23
CA ARG A 65 19.19 -6.75 9.06
C ARG A 65 20.66 -6.54 9.44
N ASN A 66 21.38 -7.63 9.74
CA ASN A 66 22.80 -7.57 10.08
C ASN A 66 23.66 -7.21 8.86
N GLU A 67 23.36 -7.77 7.67
CA GLU A 67 24.05 -7.40 6.43
C GLU A 67 23.86 -5.91 6.10
N MET A 68 22.64 -5.38 6.18
CA MET A 68 22.41 -3.94 5.96
C MET A 68 23.14 -3.06 6.98
N GLN A 69 23.22 -3.47 8.25
CA GLN A 69 23.96 -2.73 9.27
C GLN A 69 25.47 -2.71 8.97
N THR A 70 26.04 -3.83 8.51
CA THR A 70 27.45 -3.89 8.10
C THR A 70 27.72 -3.05 6.85
N GLN A 71 26.82 -3.06 5.86
CA GLN A 71 26.94 -2.22 4.66
C GLN A 71 26.83 -0.73 5.00
N HIS A 72 25.95 -0.35 5.93
CA HIS A 72 25.82 1.04 6.39
C HIS A 72 27.10 1.52 7.09
N LEU A 73 27.69 0.69 7.96
CA LEU A 73 28.96 1.01 8.63
C LEU A 73 30.14 1.17 7.65
N LEU A 74 30.20 0.33 6.61
CA LEU A 74 31.22 0.44 5.56
C LEU A 74 31.01 1.72 4.73
N SER A 75 29.77 2.06 4.40
CA SER A 75 29.45 3.30 3.67
C SER A 75 29.77 4.55 4.48
N GLU A 76 29.46 4.58 5.79
CA GLU A 76 29.83 5.69 6.66
C GLU A 76 31.35 5.84 6.83
N ARG A 77 32.08 4.71 6.87
CA ARG A 77 33.54 4.73 6.91
C ARG A 77 34.14 5.31 5.63
N GLN A 78 33.61 4.94 4.46
CA GLN A 78 34.03 5.50 3.17
C GLN A 78 33.74 7.01 3.05
N LYS A 79 32.59 7.47 3.57
CA LYS A 79 32.25 8.91 3.62
C LYS A 79 33.19 9.70 4.52
N LYS A 80 33.51 9.18 5.72
CA LYS A 80 34.48 9.83 6.62
C LYS A 80 35.87 9.89 6.01
N GLU A 81 36.27 8.86 5.27
CA GLU A 81 37.58 8.83 4.60
C GLU A 81 37.66 9.82 3.43
N SER A 82 36.58 9.99 2.65
CA SER A 82 36.53 10.99 1.58
C SER A 82 36.47 12.42 2.13
N GLU A 83 35.74 12.66 3.22
CA GLU A 83 35.72 13.94 3.94
C GLU A 83 37.11 14.32 4.49
N GLN A 84 37.84 13.36 5.07
CA GLN A 84 39.20 13.58 5.55
C GLN A 84 40.17 13.92 4.39
N ARG A 85 40.05 13.23 3.25
CA ARG A 85 40.85 13.54 2.05
C ARG A 85 40.54 14.93 1.51
N HIS A 86 39.26 15.34 1.50
CA HIS A 86 38.85 16.67 1.03
C HIS A 86 39.36 17.79 1.95
N LEU A 87 39.30 17.58 3.27
CA LEU A 87 39.83 18.51 4.27
C LEU A 87 41.37 18.64 4.18
N ALA A 88 42.07 17.53 3.93
CA ALA A 88 43.52 17.55 3.70
C ALA A 88 43.89 18.32 2.43
N ALA A 89 43.15 18.11 1.32
CA ALA A 89 43.36 18.83 0.07
C ALA A 89 43.12 20.34 0.23
N LYS A 90 42.06 20.73 0.96
CA LYS A 90 41.75 22.14 1.26
C LYS A 90 42.81 22.81 2.14
N ARG A 91 43.40 22.07 3.10
CA ARG A 91 44.55 22.56 3.89
C ARG A 91 45.80 22.76 3.04
N ALA A 92 46.11 21.82 2.14
CA ALA A 92 47.25 21.94 1.22
C ALA A 92 47.09 23.14 0.27
N GLN A 93 45.89 23.35 -0.29
CA GLN A 93 45.58 24.49 -1.14
C GLN A 93 45.71 25.83 -0.39
N ARG A 94 45.27 25.88 0.88
CA ARG A 94 45.44 27.08 1.73
C ARG A 94 46.91 27.37 2.05
N GLN A 95 47.73 26.34 2.25
CA GLN A 95 49.18 26.54 2.43
C GLN A 95 49.86 27.03 1.15
N GLN A 96 49.46 26.54 -0.03
CA GLN A 96 49.94 27.07 -1.30
C GLN A 96 49.54 28.53 -1.53
N MET A 97 48.29 28.90 -1.22
CA MET A 97 47.82 30.29 -1.28
C MET A 97 48.61 31.22 -0.34
N LEU A 98 48.91 30.77 0.88
CA LEU A 98 49.73 31.53 1.84
C LEU A 98 51.19 31.65 1.40
N ALA A 99 51.74 30.62 0.76
CA ALA A 99 53.08 30.67 0.16
C ALA A 99 53.14 31.64 -1.04
N ALA A 100 52.07 31.72 -1.84
CA ALA A 100 51.95 32.69 -2.93
C ALA A 100 51.75 34.14 -2.43
N ALA A 101 51.18 34.32 -1.22
CA ALA A 101 51.02 35.64 -0.59
C ALA A 101 52.32 36.20 0.00
N ARG A 102 53.36 35.36 0.22
CA ARG A 102 54.72 35.87 0.42
C ARG A 102 55.25 36.33 -0.94
N ALA A 103 55.28 37.64 -1.16
CA ALA A 103 55.94 38.20 -2.33
C ALA A 103 57.38 37.67 -2.42
N PRO A 104 57.77 36.96 -3.49
CA PRO A 104 59.16 36.54 -3.66
C PRO A 104 60.02 37.79 -3.84
N SER A 105 61.22 37.78 -3.26
CA SER A 105 62.26 38.75 -3.64
C SER A 105 62.39 38.75 -5.17
N PRO A 106 62.43 39.92 -5.83
CA PRO A 106 62.45 39.99 -7.28
C PRO A 106 63.58 39.13 -7.86
N ALA A 107 63.28 38.44 -8.97
CA ALA A 107 64.21 37.53 -9.61
C ALA A 107 65.54 38.23 -9.93
N ALA A 108 66.65 37.51 -9.78
CA ALA A 108 67.96 38.05 -10.10
C ALA A 108 68.01 38.43 -11.58
N ALA A 109 68.50 39.63 -11.89
CA ALA A 109 68.67 40.08 -13.26
C ALA A 109 69.56 39.09 -14.05
N GLU A 110 69.27 38.90 -15.33
CA GLU A 110 69.91 37.90 -16.18
C GLU A 110 71.45 38.03 -16.13
N GLY A 111 72.12 36.94 -15.75
CA GLY A 111 73.58 36.89 -15.55
C GLY A 111 74.08 37.22 -14.13
N ARG A 112 73.21 37.51 -13.16
CA ARG A 112 73.59 37.74 -11.74
C ARG A 112 72.96 36.71 -10.80
N GLN A 113 73.70 36.31 -9.77
CA GLN A 113 73.21 35.44 -8.69
C GLN A 113 73.05 36.26 -7.42
N HIS A 114 71.94 36.05 -6.70
CA HIS A 114 71.74 36.68 -5.38
C HIS A 114 72.59 35.95 -4.34
N ALA A 115 73.39 36.69 -3.58
CA ALA A 115 74.17 36.18 -2.45
C ALA A 115 73.58 36.68 -1.14
N ALA A 116 73.40 35.80 -0.16
CA ALA A 116 72.95 36.18 1.18
C ALA A 116 74.12 36.84 1.93
N VAL A 117 73.99 38.13 2.25
CA VAL A 117 74.97 38.90 3.01
C VAL A 117 74.43 39.11 4.42
N GLN A 118 75.28 38.94 5.44
CA GLN A 118 74.93 39.15 6.84
C GLN A 118 74.77 40.65 7.10
N THR A 119 73.53 41.12 7.28
CA THR A 119 73.18 42.53 7.49
C THR A 119 73.03 42.92 8.97
N GLU A 120 73.48 42.05 9.88
CA GLU A 120 73.48 42.33 11.30
C GLU A 120 74.73 43.13 11.68
N VAL A 121 74.58 44.14 12.56
CA VAL A 121 75.71 44.98 13.01
C VAL A 121 76.64 44.13 13.88
N TYR A 122 77.81 43.79 13.34
CA TYR A 122 78.78 42.88 13.96
C TYR A 122 79.97 43.58 14.65
N LEU A 123 79.99 44.91 14.71
CA LEU A 123 81.12 45.65 15.28
C LEU A 123 80.78 46.20 16.68
N GLU A 124 81.56 45.78 17.68
CA GLU A 124 81.59 46.37 19.01
C GLU A 124 82.64 47.50 19.06
N GLU A 125 82.26 48.67 19.57
CA GLU A 125 83.18 49.79 19.76
C GLU A 125 84.06 49.55 21.01
N LEU A 126 85.32 49.19 20.79
CA LEU A 126 86.32 49.07 21.85
C LEU A 126 86.99 50.43 22.12
N GLY A 127 86.50 51.16 23.13
CA GLY A 127 87.14 52.39 23.62
C GLY A 127 88.16 52.11 24.73
N THR A 128 89.43 52.46 24.52
CA THR A 128 90.46 52.44 25.59
C THR A 128 90.42 53.77 26.34
N PRO A 129 90.24 53.80 27.68
CA PRO A 129 90.28 55.07 28.41
C PRO A 129 91.73 55.58 28.49
N ILE A 130 91.96 56.78 27.95
CA ILE A 130 93.25 57.48 28.02
C ILE A 130 93.32 58.23 29.36
N PRO A 131 94.41 58.12 30.15
CA PRO A 131 94.54 58.90 31.38
C PRO A 131 94.78 60.39 31.05
N CYS A 132 93.83 61.25 31.41
CA CYS A 132 93.94 62.69 31.28
C CYS A 132 94.77 63.27 32.43
N VAL A 133 95.82 64.03 32.11
CA VAL A 133 96.58 64.82 33.08
C VAL A 133 96.08 66.26 33.01
N ALA A 134 95.68 66.82 34.15
CA ALA A 134 95.23 68.20 34.24
C ALA A 134 96.42 69.17 34.09
N GLN A 135 96.35 70.04 33.09
CA GLN A 135 97.27 71.16 32.92
C GLN A 135 96.43 72.43 32.79
N GLU A 136 96.56 73.34 33.76
CA GLU A 136 95.82 74.59 33.78
C GLU A 136 96.61 75.67 33.04
N THR A 137 95.95 76.35 32.10
CA THR A 137 96.47 77.59 31.49
C THR A 137 95.36 78.63 31.52
N GLN A 138 95.69 79.83 31.97
CA GLN A 138 94.76 80.94 32.12
C GLN A 138 94.44 81.55 30.75
N THR A 139 93.20 81.38 30.28
CA THR A 139 92.63 82.11 29.13
C THR A 139 91.38 82.84 29.58
N ASP A 140 91.31 84.14 29.26
CA ASP A 140 90.13 84.96 29.54
C ASP A 140 88.88 84.38 28.85
N PRO A 141 87.70 84.41 29.50
CA PRO A 141 86.47 83.85 28.94
C PRO A 141 85.98 84.68 27.75
N LEU A 142 86.08 84.11 26.56
CA LEU A 142 85.41 84.60 25.36
C LEU A 142 83.89 84.45 25.54
N LEU A 143 83.17 85.55 25.71
CA LEU A 143 81.71 85.54 25.75
C LEU A 143 81.18 85.31 24.33
N ASP A 144 80.49 84.19 24.12
CA ASP A 144 79.89 83.85 22.84
C ASP A 144 78.78 84.84 22.47
N ARG A 145 78.85 85.36 21.24
CA ARG A 145 77.79 86.16 20.63
C ARG A 145 76.54 85.28 20.47
N PRO A 146 75.32 85.75 20.85
CA PRO A 146 74.11 84.97 20.63
C PRO A 146 73.94 84.67 19.12
N PRO A 147 73.43 83.47 18.76
CA PRO A 147 73.29 83.07 17.38
C PRO A 147 72.38 84.05 16.64
N THR A 148 72.81 84.51 15.46
CA THR A 148 71.98 85.36 14.60
C THR A 148 70.69 84.62 14.23
N PRO A 149 69.50 85.25 14.37
CA PRO A 149 68.23 84.60 14.07
C PRO A 149 68.18 84.18 12.59
N MET A 150 67.64 82.99 12.31
CA MET A 150 67.44 82.51 10.95
C MET A 150 66.47 83.43 10.20
N PHE A 151 66.88 83.89 9.02
CA PHE A 151 66.01 84.63 8.12
C PHE A 151 65.01 83.66 7.46
N VAL A 152 63.73 83.81 7.77
CA VAL A 152 62.62 83.11 7.08
C VAL A 152 62.01 84.10 6.08
N PRO A 153 62.13 83.86 4.77
CA PRO A 153 61.48 84.70 3.76
C PRO A 153 59.96 84.70 3.96
N ALA A 154 59.31 85.85 3.83
CA ALA A 154 57.85 85.90 3.75
C ALA A 154 57.38 85.17 2.49
N THR A 155 56.40 84.27 2.61
CA THR A 155 55.79 83.60 1.47
C THR A 155 55.10 84.64 0.58
N THR A 156 55.76 85.04 -0.50
CA THR A 156 55.17 85.89 -1.53
C THR A 156 54.54 85.01 -2.61
N GLY A 157 53.32 84.56 -2.35
CA GLY A 157 52.43 83.89 -3.30
C GLY A 157 51.01 84.38 -3.06
N ARG A 158 50.18 84.45 -4.12
CA ARG A 158 48.74 84.68 -3.95
C ARG A 158 48.08 83.31 -3.83
N ASP A 159 47.53 83.03 -2.66
CA ASP A 159 46.74 81.82 -2.45
C ASP A 159 45.42 81.93 -3.22
N ALA A 160 45.10 80.92 -4.01
CA ALA A 160 43.86 80.82 -4.76
C ALA A 160 43.28 79.41 -4.55
N GLU A 161 42.02 79.34 -4.18
CA GLU A 161 41.26 78.10 -4.14
C GLU A 161 40.19 78.12 -5.22
N THR A 162 40.00 76.97 -5.86
CA THR A 162 38.95 76.74 -6.84
C THR A 162 38.18 75.53 -6.37
N GLN A 163 36.91 75.73 -6.04
CA GLN A 163 35.97 74.69 -5.63
C GLN A 163 34.88 74.59 -6.69
N ILE A 164 34.47 73.36 -7.02
CA ILE A 164 33.33 73.09 -7.88
C ILE A 164 32.13 72.84 -6.98
N GLU A 165 31.04 73.58 -7.20
CA GLU A 165 29.83 73.49 -6.38
C GLU A 165 28.91 72.36 -6.84
N GLU A 166 28.02 71.90 -5.96
CA GLU A 166 27.05 70.86 -6.30
C GLU A 166 26.18 71.27 -7.49
N GLY A 167 26.26 70.48 -8.57
CA GLY A 167 25.48 70.69 -9.80
C GLY A 167 26.20 71.43 -10.93
N GLU A 168 27.40 71.96 -10.71
CA GLU A 168 28.14 72.74 -11.73
C GLU A 168 28.67 71.87 -12.90
N LEU A 169 28.90 70.58 -12.65
CA LEU A 169 29.36 69.59 -13.65
C LEU A 169 28.25 68.60 -14.07
N PHE A 170 27.02 68.73 -13.57
CA PHE A 170 25.99 67.73 -13.80
C PHE A 170 25.40 67.88 -15.21
N ASN A 171 25.53 66.83 -16.03
CA ASN A 171 24.85 66.70 -17.30
C ASN A 171 23.67 65.73 -17.17
N PHE A 172 22.45 66.25 -17.33
CA PHE A 172 21.23 65.45 -17.20
C PHE A 172 21.14 64.35 -18.26
N ASP A 173 21.50 64.65 -19.51
CA ASP A 173 21.35 63.71 -20.62
C ASP A 173 22.23 62.48 -20.45
N GLU A 174 23.44 62.66 -19.91
CA GLU A 174 24.37 61.56 -19.60
C GLU A 174 23.94 60.78 -18.35
N ALA A 175 23.41 61.47 -17.34
CA ALA A 175 22.97 60.84 -16.10
C ALA A 175 21.66 60.05 -16.23
N VAL A 176 20.77 60.44 -17.15
CA VAL A 176 19.44 59.81 -17.33
C VAL A 176 19.48 58.60 -18.26
N GLU A 177 20.46 58.52 -19.16
CA GLU A 177 20.65 57.43 -20.12
C GLU A 177 20.59 56.03 -19.48
N PRO A 178 21.36 55.68 -18.43
CA PRO A 178 21.29 54.36 -17.81
C PRO A 178 19.95 54.08 -17.10
N ILE A 179 19.26 55.13 -16.63
CA ILE A 179 17.96 55.00 -15.97
C ILE A 179 16.90 54.62 -17.00
N VAL A 180 16.88 55.33 -18.13
CA VAL A 180 15.92 55.09 -19.22
C VAL A 180 16.17 53.74 -19.86
N GLU A 181 17.43 53.36 -20.09
CA GLU A 181 17.79 52.05 -20.64
C GLU A 181 17.24 50.91 -19.78
N VAL A 182 17.42 51.01 -18.45
CA VAL A 182 16.91 49.98 -17.52
C VAL A 182 15.38 49.94 -17.49
N ILE A 183 14.70 51.10 -17.53
CA ILE A 183 13.23 51.15 -17.52
C ILE A 183 12.68 50.57 -18.81
N VAL A 184 13.19 50.98 -19.97
CA VAL A 184 12.74 50.47 -21.27
C VAL A 184 13.06 48.98 -21.39
N GLY A 185 14.27 48.55 -21.01
CA GLY A 185 14.66 47.15 -21.02
C GLY A 185 13.75 46.28 -20.17
N LYS A 186 13.51 46.67 -18.91
CA LYS A 186 12.63 45.92 -18.00
C LYS A 186 11.18 45.90 -18.44
N THR A 187 10.66 47.02 -18.95
CA THR A 187 9.26 47.07 -19.41
C THR A 187 9.04 46.18 -20.62
N LEU A 188 9.98 46.16 -21.58
CA LEU A 188 9.90 45.27 -22.75
C LEU A 188 10.08 43.80 -22.35
N GLU A 189 11.03 43.49 -21.47
CA GLU A 189 11.25 42.13 -20.97
C GLU A 189 10.01 41.60 -20.24
N GLN A 190 9.42 42.41 -19.35
CA GLN A 190 8.22 42.05 -18.62
C GLN A 190 7.04 41.84 -19.58
N ALA A 191 6.80 42.77 -20.52
CA ALA A 191 5.72 42.62 -21.50
C ALA A 191 5.87 41.36 -22.36
N MET A 192 7.10 41.05 -22.79
CA MET A 192 7.37 39.83 -23.57
C MET A 192 7.12 38.55 -22.75
N LEU A 193 7.52 38.53 -21.47
CA LEU A 193 7.27 37.40 -20.59
C LEU A 193 5.77 37.20 -20.32
N GLU A 194 5.02 38.27 -20.13
CA GLU A 194 3.57 38.21 -19.93
C GLU A 194 2.86 37.63 -21.16
N VAL A 195 3.19 38.10 -22.36
CA VAL A 195 2.60 37.57 -23.61
C VAL A 195 2.93 36.08 -23.80
N LEU A 196 4.18 35.67 -23.57
CA LEU A 196 4.56 34.25 -23.68
C LEU A 196 3.81 33.37 -22.66
N GLN A 197 3.61 33.86 -21.44
CA GLN A 197 2.83 33.16 -20.42
C GLN A 197 1.35 33.05 -20.81
N GLU A 198 0.77 34.10 -21.37
CA GLU A 198 -0.62 34.08 -21.85
C GLU A 198 -0.79 33.04 -22.96
N GLU A 199 0.10 33.02 -23.96
CA GLU A 199 0.09 32.03 -25.04
C GLU A 199 0.25 30.59 -24.52
N GLU A 200 1.16 30.36 -23.56
CA GLU A 200 1.33 29.04 -22.94
C GLU A 200 0.05 28.59 -22.21
N LEU A 201 -0.56 29.48 -21.43
CA LEU A 201 -1.81 29.20 -20.72
C LEU A 201 -2.96 28.89 -21.69
N GLU A 202 -3.04 29.59 -22.82
CA GLU A 202 -4.03 29.30 -23.86
C GLU A 202 -3.80 27.93 -24.51
N ALA A 203 -2.54 27.60 -24.85
CA ALA A 203 -2.19 26.30 -25.40
C ALA A 203 -2.54 25.15 -24.43
N LEU A 204 -2.26 25.32 -23.13
CA LEU A 204 -2.62 24.34 -22.10
C LEU A 204 -4.14 24.19 -21.96
N ARG A 205 -4.90 25.28 -22.01
CA ARG A 205 -6.37 25.23 -21.97
C ARG A 205 -6.94 24.49 -23.17
N GLN A 206 -6.41 24.75 -24.37
CA GLN A 206 -6.83 24.04 -25.58
C GLN A 206 -6.55 22.53 -25.46
N GLN A 207 -5.35 22.15 -25.00
CA GLN A 207 -5.03 20.74 -24.75
C GLN A 207 -5.96 20.08 -23.73
N GLN A 208 -6.31 20.78 -22.64
CA GLN A 208 -7.25 20.27 -21.64
C GLN A 208 -8.65 20.06 -22.23
N LEU A 209 -9.14 21.01 -23.03
CA LEU A 209 -10.45 20.92 -23.69
C LEU A 209 -10.49 19.73 -24.67
N ASP A 210 -9.44 19.57 -25.49
CA ASP A 210 -9.32 18.45 -26.42
C ASP A 210 -9.29 17.10 -25.68
N PHE A 211 -8.53 17.02 -24.59
CA PHE A 211 -8.46 15.83 -23.76
C PHE A 211 -9.81 15.49 -23.13
N ASP A 212 -10.50 16.48 -22.56
CA ASP A 212 -11.81 16.29 -21.95
C ASP A 212 -12.86 15.91 -22.99
N GLN A 213 -12.78 16.44 -24.20
CA GLN A 213 -13.66 16.07 -25.30
C GLN A 213 -13.44 14.60 -25.69
N ARG A 214 -12.20 14.19 -25.96
CA ARG A 214 -11.87 12.79 -26.28
C ARG A 214 -12.31 11.84 -25.18
N ARG A 215 -12.06 12.21 -23.92
CA ARG A 215 -12.46 11.41 -22.76
C ARG A 215 -13.98 11.26 -22.66
N LYS A 216 -14.75 12.31 -22.96
CA LYS A 216 -16.22 12.25 -22.98
C LYS A 216 -16.72 11.36 -24.11
N GLU A 217 -16.12 11.46 -25.30
CA GLU A 217 -16.45 10.62 -26.45
C GLU A 217 -16.18 9.13 -26.15
N GLU A 218 -15.01 8.82 -25.59
CA GLU A 218 -14.64 7.46 -25.16
C GLU A 218 -15.60 6.92 -24.09
N LEU A 219 -15.96 7.74 -23.11
CA LEU A 219 -16.88 7.34 -22.04
C LEU A 219 -18.28 7.05 -22.58
N LEU A 220 -18.79 7.86 -23.50
CA LEU A 220 -20.08 7.63 -24.15
C LEU A 220 -20.06 6.36 -25.00
N GLU A 221 -18.98 6.10 -25.73
CA GLU A 221 -18.82 4.87 -26.51
C GLU A 221 -18.76 3.63 -25.59
N ALA A 222 -17.98 3.69 -24.51
CA ALA A 222 -17.90 2.61 -23.52
C ALA A 222 -19.28 2.30 -22.90
N GLN A 223 -20.04 3.33 -22.51
CA GLN A 223 -21.40 3.15 -22.00
C GLN A 223 -22.32 2.50 -23.02
N ARG A 224 -22.25 2.90 -24.29
CA ARG A 224 -23.05 2.29 -25.37
C ARG A 224 -22.73 0.80 -25.51
N LEU A 225 -21.45 0.43 -25.51
CA LEU A 225 -21.02 -0.96 -25.62
C LEU A 225 -21.42 -1.79 -24.39
N GLU A 226 -21.32 -1.23 -23.19
CA GLU A 226 -21.74 -1.89 -21.96
C GLU A 226 -23.25 -2.15 -21.94
N GLU A 227 -24.06 -1.19 -22.38
CA GLU A 227 -25.51 -1.40 -22.50
C GLU A 227 -25.87 -2.47 -23.54
N GLU A 228 -25.20 -2.50 -24.68
CA GLU A 228 -25.38 -3.54 -25.70
C GLU A 228 -24.98 -4.93 -25.16
N GLU A 229 -23.85 -5.02 -24.45
CA GLU A 229 -23.37 -6.26 -23.83
C GLU A 229 -24.34 -6.74 -22.75
N ARG A 230 -24.80 -5.84 -21.89
CA ARG A 230 -25.81 -6.13 -20.87
C ARG A 230 -27.10 -6.67 -21.50
N ARG A 231 -27.61 -6.07 -22.57
CA ARG A 231 -28.82 -6.57 -23.27
C ARG A 231 -28.61 -7.97 -23.84
N ARG A 232 -27.46 -8.21 -24.47
CA ARG A 232 -27.10 -9.54 -25.01
C ARG A 232 -26.96 -10.58 -23.90
N TYR A 233 -26.36 -10.19 -22.77
CA TYR A 233 -26.20 -11.04 -21.60
C TYR A 233 -27.56 -11.42 -21.00
N GLU A 234 -28.44 -10.44 -20.77
CA GLU A 234 -29.80 -10.66 -20.26
C GLU A 234 -30.60 -11.60 -21.20
N GLU A 235 -30.51 -11.42 -22.51
CA GLU A 235 -31.16 -12.32 -23.48
C GLU A 235 -30.57 -13.74 -23.43
N LYS A 236 -29.24 -13.87 -23.37
CA LYS A 236 -28.55 -15.16 -23.27
C LYS A 236 -28.95 -15.91 -22.00
N GLU A 237 -28.99 -15.23 -20.85
CA GLU A 237 -29.43 -15.82 -19.58
C GLU A 237 -30.89 -16.26 -19.64
N ARG A 238 -31.79 -15.44 -20.23
CA ARG A 238 -33.19 -15.84 -20.45
C ARG A 238 -33.29 -17.11 -21.30
N ARG A 239 -32.53 -17.20 -22.41
CA ARG A 239 -32.51 -18.39 -23.27
C ARG A 239 -31.97 -19.62 -22.54
N LYS A 240 -30.91 -19.48 -21.74
CA LYS A 240 -30.39 -20.57 -20.89
C LYS A 240 -31.44 -21.08 -19.91
N HIS A 241 -32.12 -20.19 -19.20
CA HIS A 241 -33.16 -20.59 -18.25
C HIS A 241 -34.32 -21.32 -18.94
N GLN A 242 -34.76 -20.85 -20.10
CA GLN A 242 -35.78 -21.52 -20.90
C GLN A 242 -35.33 -22.92 -21.34
N GLU A 243 -34.09 -23.05 -21.80
CA GLU A 243 -33.52 -24.31 -22.26
C GLU A 243 -33.38 -25.32 -21.11
N VAL A 244 -32.88 -24.88 -19.95
CA VAL A 244 -32.81 -25.72 -18.74
C VAL A 244 -34.21 -26.19 -18.33
N ALA A 245 -35.20 -25.30 -18.34
CA ALA A 245 -36.58 -25.67 -18.04
C ALA A 245 -37.17 -26.64 -19.09
N ARG A 246 -36.83 -26.49 -20.37
CA ARG A 246 -37.24 -27.41 -21.45
C ARG A 246 -36.65 -28.81 -21.21
N ILE A 247 -35.34 -28.89 -20.98
CA ILE A 247 -34.62 -30.15 -20.72
C ILE A 247 -35.19 -30.85 -19.48
N GLN A 248 -35.50 -30.09 -18.42
CA GLN A 248 -36.08 -30.66 -17.21
C GLN A 248 -37.46 -31.29 -17.47
N ARG A 249 -38.34 -30.58 -18.18
CA ARG A 249 -39.65 -31.12 -18.59
C ARG A 249 -39.50 -32.33 -19.50
N GLU A 250 -38.54 -32.32 -20.42
CA GLU A 250 -38.27 -33.45 -21.31
C GLU A 250 -37.80 -34.67 -20.51
N LYS A 251 -36.91 -34.50 -19.53
CA LYS A 251 -36.48 -35.59 -18.64
C LYS A 251 -37.65 -36.18 -17.86
N GLU A 252 -38.47 -35.34 -17.24
CA GLU A 252 -39.65 -35.78 -16.48
C GLU A 252 -40.66 -36.55 -17.35
N THR A 253 -40.94 -36.04 -18.56
CA THR A 253 -41.85 -36.71 -19.50
C THR A 253 -41.26 -38.02 -20.01
N ARG A 254 -39.96 -38.06 -20.30
CA ARG A 254 -39.24 -39.27 -20.70
C ARG A 254 -39.24 -40.34 -19.60
N GLU A 255 -39.04 -39.95 -18.35
CA GLU A 255 -39.10 -40.87 -17.20
C GLU A 255 -40.52 -41.43 -17.01
N LYS A 256 -41.55 -40.57 -17.06
CA LYS A 256 -42.95 -41.01 -16.99
C LYS A 256 -43.30 -41.98 -18.13
N LEU A 257 -42.85 -41.69 -19.35
CA LEU A 257 -43.08 -42.57 -20.50
C LEU A 257 -42.37 -43.92 -20.32
N ARG A 258 -41.12 -43.91 -19.85
CA ARG A 258 -40.35 -45.13 -19.54
C ARG A 258 -41.04 -45.97 -18.47
N ALA A 259 -41.47 -45.35 -17.36
CA ALA A 259 -42.18 -46.04 -16.30
C ALA A 259 -43.49 -46.68 -16.81
N ARG A 260 -44.25 -45.96 -17.64
CA ARG A 260 -45.47 -46.47 -18.28
C ARG A 260 -45.18 -47.65 -19.22
N GLN A 261 -44.16 -47.54 -20.06
CA GLN A 261 -43.77 -48.62 -20.98
C GLN A 261 -43.30 -49.86 -20.21
N PHE A 262 -42.49 -49.67 -19.17
CA PHE A 262 -42.04 -50.74 -18.29
C PHE A 262 -43.21 -51.44 -17.59
N ALA A 263 -44.11 -50.66 -16.97
CA ALA A 263 -45.29 -51.21 -16.32
C ALA A 263 -46.15 -52.00 -17.31
N ARG A 264 -46.38 -51.49 -18.53
CA ARG A 264 -47.13 -52.22 -19.57
C ARG A 264 -46.45 -53.53 -19.95
N ALA A 265 -45.14 -53.53 -20.19
CA ALA A 265 -44.41 -54.73 -20.57
C ALA A 265 -44.36 -55.78 -19.44
N TYR A 266 -44.25 -55.32 -18.19
CA TYR A 266 -44.29 -56.19 -17.01
C TYR A 266 -45.67 -56.82 -16.79
N LEU A 267 -46.72 -55.99 -16.82
CA LEU A 267 -48.10 -56.43 -16.59
C LEU A 267 -48.63 -57.36 -17.70
N MET A 268 -48.23 -57.13 -18.96
CA MET A 268 -48.67 -57.96 -20.10
C MET A 268 -48.33 -59.44 -19.93
N ASN A 269 -47.22 -59.75 -19.26
CA ASN A 269 -46.80 -61.14 -19.02
C ASN A 269 -47.10 -61.61 -17.59
N LEU A 270 -47.56 -60.73 -16.70
CA LEU A 270 -47.86 -61.07 -15.31
C LEU A 270 -49.07 -61.99 -15.24
N GLU A 271 -50.12 -61.68 -16.00
CA GLU A 271 -51.35 -62.48 -16.06
C GLU A 271 -51.04 -63.93 -16.45
N ASN A 272 -50.35 -64.13 -17.57
CA ASN A 272 -49.95 -65.47 -18.03
C ASN A 272 -49.06 -66.20 -17.02
N ARG A 273 -48.12 -65.50 -16.37
CA ARG A 273 -47.24 -66.09 -15.35
C ARG A 273 -48.00 -66.50 -14.08
N VAL A 274 -48.94 -65.68 -13.64
CA VAL A 274 -49.75 -65.94 -12.45
C VAL A 274 -50.73 -67.08 -12.73
N PHE A 275 -51.37 -67.11 -13.89
CA PHE A 275 -52.23 -68.22 -14.31
C PHE A 275 -51.46 -69.53 -14.46
N ALA A 276 -50.29 -69.51 -15.11
CA ALA A 276 -49.44 -70.70 -15.21
C ALA A 276 -49.04 -71.21 -13.81
N ARG A 277 -48.62 -70.30 -12.92
CA ARG A 277 -48.26 -70.68 -11.54
C ARG A 277 -49.45 -71.23 -10.75
N LEU A 278 -50.63 -70.63 -10.84
CA LEU A 278 -51.85 -71.11 -10.17
C LEU A 278 -52.30 -72.47 -10.73
N HIS A 279 -52.12 -72.69 -12.03
CA HIS A 279 -52.37 -73.96 -12.67
C HIS A 279 -51.37 -75.03 -12.21
N ASP A 280 -50.08 -74.72 -12.16
CA ASP A 280 -49.03 -75.62 -11.66
C ASP A 280 -49.21 -75.94 -10.17
N GLU A 281 -49.67 -74.98 -9.37
CA GLU A 281 -50.02 -75.17 -7.95
C GLU A 281 -51.35 -75.93 -7.76
N GLY A 282 -52.06 -76.29 -8.84
CA GLY A 282 -53.24 -77.15 -8.80
C GLY A 282 -54.53 -76.46 -8.32
N TRP A 283 -54.57 -75.12 -8.27
CA TRP A 283 -55.76 -74.37 -7.87
C TRP A 283 -56.91 -74.47 -8.88
N PHE A 284 -56.58 -74.64 -10.17
CA PHE A 284 -57.56 -74.93 -11.21
C PHE A 284 -57.77 -76.44 -11.33
N GLY A 285 -58.33 -77.05 -10.29
CA GLY A 285 -58.81 -78.43 -10.36
C GLY A 285 -59.97 -78.55 -11.35
N ASP A 286 -60.01 -79.63 -12.11
CA ASP A 286 -61.16 -79.94 -12.94
C ASP A 286 -62.33 -80.33 -12.02
N LYS A 287 -63.30 -79.42 -11.90
CA LYS A 287 -64.48 -79.62 -11.04
C LYS A 287 -65.21 -80.90 -11.36
N VAL A 288 -65.18 -81.35 -12.61
CA VAL A 288 -65.81 -82.60 -13.02
C VAL A 288 -65.06 -83.80 -12.44
N LEU A 289 -63.73 -83.78 -12.42
CA LEU A 289 -62.95 -84.84 -11.76
C LEU A 289 -63.19 -84.84 -10.25
N GLU A 290 -63.23 -83.67 -9.62
CA GLU A 290 -63.48 -83.56 -8.17
C GLU A 290 -64.90 -84.03 -7.79
N GLU A 291 -65.93 -83.64 -8.55
CA GLU A 291 -67.31 -84.12 -8.39
C GLU A 291 -67.42 -85.65 -8.65
N VAL A 292 -66.69 -86.17 -9.64
CA VAL A 292 -66.66 -87.61 -9.89
C VAL A 292 -65.99 -88.37 -8.75
N GLU A 293 -64.85 -87.90 -8.26
CA GLU A 293 -64.11 -88.53 -7.17
C GLU A 293 -64.84 -88.45 -5.83
N LEU A 294 -65.45 -87.29 -5.50
CA LEU A 294 -66.09 -87.05 -4.21
C LEU A 294 -67.55 -87.50 -4.15
N ASP A 295 -68.33 -87.37 -5.23
CA ASP A 295 -69.77 -87.67 -5.20
C ASP A 295 -70.11 -88.95 -5.97
N PHE A 296 -69.64 -89.09 -7.21
CA PHE A 296 -70.02 -90.22 -8.07
C PHE A 296 -69.37 -91.54 -7.63
N MET A 297 -68.08 -91.54 -7.31
CA MET A 297 -67.36 -92.77 -6.93
C MET A 297 -67.94 -93.38 -5.64
N PRO A 298 -68.22 -92.62 -4.57
CA PRO A 298 -68.91 -93.17 -3.40
C PRO A 298 -70.33 -93.67 -3.71
N TRP A 299 -71.10 -92.93 -4.53
CA TRP A 299 -72.42 -93.39 -4.96
C TRP A 299 -72.35 -94.71 -5.74
N LEU A 300 -71.44 -94.84 -6.70
CA LEU A 300 -71.25 -96.03 -7.51
C LEU A 300 -70.84 -97.23 -6.64
N MET A 301 -69.88 -97.02 -5.74
CA MET A 301 -69.45 -98.07 -4.80
C MET A 301 -70.60 -98.53 -3.90
N THR A 302 -71.44 -97.59 -3.45
CA THR A 302 -72.63 -97.91 -2.65
C THR A 302 -73.67 -98.68 -3.48
N ALA A 303 -73.95 -98.24 -4.71
CA ALA A 303 -74.89 -98.90 -5.61
C ALA A 303 -74.45 -100.33 -5.99
N VAL A 304 -73.16 -100.51 -6.32
CA VAL A 304 -72.57 -101.82 -6.61
C VAL A 304 -72.60 -102.72 -5.37
N SER A 305 -72.29 -102.17 -4.19
CA SER A 305 -72.39 -102.94 -2.94
C SER A 305 -73.82 -103.42 -2.67
N GLY A 306 -74.83 -102.58 -2.92
CA GLY A 306 -76.24 -102.94 -2.80
C GLY A 306 -76.66 -104.04 -3.79
N GLU A 307 -76.19 -103.99 -5.04
CA GLU A 307 -76.51 -105.02 -6.03
C GLU A 307 -75.79 -106.35 -5.72
N LEU A 308 -74.55 -106.30 -5.22
CA LEU A 308 -73.84 -107.47 -4.71
C LEU A 308 -74.53 -108.07 -3.47
N GLU A 309 -75.09 -107.24 -2.59
CA GLU A 309 -75.89 -107.70 -1.45
C GLU A 309 -77.18 -108.38 -1.90
N LYS A 310 -77.90 -107.82 -2.87
CA LYS A 310 -79.07 -108.49 -3.48
C LYS A 310 -78.69 -109.83 -4.13
N GLN A 311 -77.59 -109.88 -4.89
CA GLN A 311 -77.10 -111.15 -5.46
C GLN A 311 -76.71 -112.16 -4.39
N ARG A 312 -76.04 -111.73 -3.31
CA ARG A 312 -75.72 -112.60 -2.17
C ARG A 312 -76.99 -113.09 -1.47
N ALA A 313 -78.00 -112.24 -1.29
CA ALA A 313 -79.29 -112.62 -0.72
C ALA A 313 -80.04 -113.62 -1.63
N ALA A 314 -80.07 -113.38 -2.94
CA ALA A 314 -80.67 -114.29 -3.91
C ALA A 314 -79.96 -115.66 -3.94
N ARG A 315 -78.62 -115.69 -3.90
CA ARG A 315 -77.85 -116.94 -3.76
C ARG A 315 -78.14 -117.66 -2.45
N ARG A 316 -78.21 -116.94 -1.32
CA ARG A 316 -78.59 -117.53 -0.02
C ARG A 316 -80.01 -118.14 -0.06
N LEU A 317 -80.96 -117.45 -0.69
CA LEU A 317 -82.32 -117.97 -0.87
C LEU A 317 -82.35 -119.18 -1.80
N ALA A 318 -81.58 -119.17 -2.89
CA ALA A 318 -81.44 -120.32 -3.78
C ALA A 318 -80.79 -121.52 -3.06
N ASP A 319 -79.73 -121.29 -2.28
CA ASP A 319 -79.11 -122.33 -1.46
C ASP A 319 -80.08 -122.88 -0.41
N GLU A 320 -80.91 -122.03 0.19
CA GLU A 320 -81.93 -122.46 1.16
C GLU A 320 -83.06 -123.25 0.48
N LEU A 321 -83.51 -122.83 -0.71
CA LEU A 321 -84.46 -123.59 -1.52
C LEU A 321 -83.88 -124.95 -1.96
N ILE A 322 -82.62 -125.00 -2.34
CA ILE A 322 -81.92 -126.26 -2.67
C ILE A 322 -81.82 -127.14 -1.42
N ARG A 323 -81.49 -126.59 -0.25
CA ARG A 323 -81.51 -127.35 1.02
C ARG A 323 -82.89 -127.91 1.33
N GLN A 324 -83.95 -127.11 1.15
CA GLN A 324 -85.33 -127.55 1.37
C GLN A 324 -85.75 -128.64 0.37
N ALA A 325 -85.37 -128.52 -0.90
CA ALA A 325 -85.63 -129.54 -1.92
C ALA A 325 -84.89 -130.86 -1.62
N VAL A 326 -83.61 -130.80 -1.21
CA VAL A 326 -82.84 -131.98 -0.80
C VAL A 326 -83.40 -132.60 0.49
N ALA A 327 -83.91 -131.80 1.44
CA ALA A 327 -84.59 -132.30 2.62
C ALA A 327 -85.91 -133.01 2.28
N GLN A 328 -86.71 -132.46 1.36
CA GLN A 328 -87.92 -133.12 0.86
C GLN A 328 -87.61 -134.43 0.12
N GLN A 329 -86.54 -134.48 -0.69
CA GLN A 329 -86.13 -135.69 -1.40
C GLN A 329 -85.58 -136.80 -0.48
N ARG A 330 -85.08 -136.47 0.72
CA ARG A 330 -84.67 -137.46 1.73
C ARG A 330 -85.83 -137.97 2.60
N SER A 331 -87.03 -137.38 2.45
CA SER A 331 -88.26 -137.78 3.17
C SER A 331 -89.24 -138.64 2.35
N LEU A 332 -88.83 -139.01 1.13
CA LEU A 332 -89.41 -140.05 0.28
C LEU A 332 -88.37 -141.15 0.09
#